data_AF-A0AAE8ZKQ0-F1
#
_entry.id   AF-A0AAE8ZKQ0-F1
#
_cell.length_a   1.000
_cell.length_b   1.000
_cell.length_c   1.000
_cell.angle_alpha   90.00
_cell.angle_beta   90.00
_cell.angle_gamma   90.00
#
_symmetry.space_group_name_H-M   'P 1'
#
loop_
_entity.id
_entity.type
_entity.pdbx_description
1 polymer ?
#
loop_
_entity_poly.entity_id
_entity_poly.type
_entity_poly.pdbx_seq_one_letter_code
_entity_poly.pdbx_strand_id
1 'polypeptide(L)'
;MVITTWGSDGFAKATKTAVDATLAGGRMFGLVEGLSTCEALQCDTTVGFGGSPDENGETCLDSLVFDAEGMRVGAVANLHRIRDAARVAWGVMNYTKHTLLVGESATQFAKKIGFVETELTTNETKSWIETWKNQKCQPNFWKNVSPDPSGSCGPYKPSQVFSSNRNREAGYRVEKTNHDTIGMVVMDLNQKFSAGTSSNGARFKVPH
;
A
#
# COMPACT_ATOMS: atom_id res chain seq x y z
N MET A 1 2.96 -1.50 24.24
CA MET A 1 1.69 -0.94 23.74
C MET A 1 1.69 -1.02 22.22
N VAL A 2 0.57 -1.36 21.59
CA VAL A 2 0.42 -1.34 20.12
C VAL A 2 -0.82 -0.54 19.77
N ILE A 3 -0.69 0.35 18.78
CA ILE A 3 -1.79 1.13 18.21
C ILE A 3 -1.79 0.88 16.71
N THR A 4 -2.94 0.56 16.15
CA THR A 4 -3.12 0.26 14.72
C THR A 4 -4.30 1.04 14.18
N THR A 5 -4.25 1.43 12.92
CA THR A 5 -5.42 1.99 12.24
C THR A 5 -6.49 0.94 11.97
N TRP A 6 -7.71 1.46 12.00
CA TRP A 6 -8.98 0.78 11.77
C TRP A 6 -9.31 -0.32 12.79
N GLY A 7 -10.57 -0.72 12.78
CA GLY A 7 -11.16 -1.61 13.79
C GLY A 7 -11.91 -2.81 13.23
N SER A 8 -11.73 -3.15 11.93
CA SER A 8 -12.27 -4.41 11.41
C SER A 8 -11.46 -5.60 11.94
N ASP A 9 -12.03 -6.80 11.85
CA ASP A 9 -11.46 -8.02 12.43
C ASP A 9 -10.03 -8.30 11.94
N GLY A 10 -9.72 -7.96 10.69
CA GLY A 10 -8.38 -8.07 10.11
C GLY A 10 -7.35 -7.22 10.86
N PHE A 11 -7.64 -5.93 11.07
CA PHE A 11 -6.75 -5.01 11.79
C PHE A 11 -6.66 -5.34 13.28
N ALA A 12 -7.76 -5.80 13.89
CA ALA A 12 -7.75 -6.28 15.27
C ALA A 12 -6.83 -7.50 15.44
N LYS A 13 -6.88 -8.45 14.49
CA LYS A 13 -5.99 -9.61 14.47
C LYS A 13 -4.53 -9.20 14.24
N ALA A 14 -4.26 -8.28 13.32
CA ALA A 14 -2.93 -7.71 13.10
C ALA A 14 -2.36 -7.06 14.38
N THR A 15 -3.20 -6.30 15.10
CA THR A 15 -2.83 -5.69 16.39
C THR A 15 -2.46 -6.73 17.42
N LYS A 16 -3.26 -7.80 17.55
CA LYS A 16 -2.97 -8.90 18.47
C LYS A 16 -1.66 -9.61 18.12
N THR A 17 -1.46 -9.95 16.85
CA THR A 17 -0.20 -10.58 16.40
C THR A 17 1.00 -9.68 16.68
N ALA A 18 0.89 -8.37 16.47
CA ALA A 18 1.97 -7.43 16.78
C ALA A 18 2.32 -7.41 18.27
N VAL A 19 1.32 -7.47 19.17
CA VAL A 19 1.57 -7.56 20.62
C VAL A 19 2.34 -8.84 20.94
N ASP A 20 1.86 -10.00 20.48
CA ASP A 20 2.47 -11.29 20.76
C ASP A 20 3.90 -11.38 20.21
N ALA A 21 4.11 -10.94 18.96
CA ALA A 21 5.43 -10.90 18.33
C ALA A 21 6.38 -9.89 18.99
N THR A 22 5.88 -8.76 19.50
CA THR A 22 6.71 -7.80 20.27
C THR A 22 7.28 -8.45 21.52
N LEU A 23 6.50 -9.26 22.23
CA LEU A 23 6.95 -9.97 23.42
C LEU A 23 8.00 -11.05 23.11
N ALA A 24 7.93 -11.66 21.92
CA ALA A 24 8.85 -12.73 21.52
C ALA A 24 10.15 -12.22 20.88
N GLY A 25 10.10 -11.15 20.08
CA GLY A 25 11.22 -10.71 19.22
C GLY A 25 11.50 -9.20 19.23
N GLY A 26 10.86 -8.45 20.13
CA GLY A 26 11.03 -7.01 20.25
C GLY A 26 10.18 -6.19 19.26
N ARG A 27 10.16 -4.87 19.46
CA ARG A 27 9.23 -3.94 18.78
C ARG A 27 9.28 -3.97 17.25
N MET A 28 10.47 -4.09 16.66
CA MET A 28 10.61 -4.10 15.19
C MET A 28 10.04 -5.39 14.59
N PHE A 29 10.28 -6.52 15.25
CA PHE A 29 9.69 -7.79 14.84
C PHE A 29 8.17 -7.75 15.00
N GLY A 30 7.68 -7.25 16.13
CA GLY A 30 6.24 -7.05 16.37
C GLY A 30 5.57 -6.16 15.32
N LEU A 31 6.20 -5.05 14.94
CA LEU A 31 5.70 -4.16 13.90
C LEU A 31 5.58 -4.88 12.56
N VAL A 32 6.66 -5.54 12.12
CA VAL A 32 6.70 -6.22 10.82
C VAL A 32 5.68 -7.36 10.75
N GLU A 33 5.57 -8.18 11.80
CA GLU A 33 4.57 -9.26 11.86
C GLU A 33 3.14 -8.72 11.88
N GLY A 34 2.90 -7.60 12.56
CA GLY A 34 1.61 -6.91 12.55
C GLY A 34 1.19 -6.45 11.16
N LEU A 35 2.06 -5.71 10.47
CA LEU A 35 1.80 -5.24 9.10
C LEU A 35 1.60 -6.42 8.14
N SER A 36 2.51 -7.41 8.19
CA SER A 36 2.47 -8.60 7.33
C SER A 36 1.20 -9.44 7.56
N THR A 37 0.68 -9.45 8.79
CA THR A 37 -0.60 -10.12 9.09
C THR A 37 -1.75 -9.49 8.29
N CYS A 38 -1.81 -8.16 8.19
CA CYS A 38 -2.85 -7.53 7.39
C CYS A 38 -2.63 -7.68 5.88
N GLU A 39 -1.37 -7.70 5.42
CA GLU A 39 -1.04 -8.02 4.02
C GLU A 39 -1.54 -9.42 3.64
N ALA A 40 -1.38 -10.40 4.53
CA ALA A 40 -1.83 -11.77 4.32
C ALA A 40 -3.36 -11.93 4.41
N LEU A 41 -4.01 -11.20 5.32
CA LEU A 41 -5.46 -11.22 5.52
C LEU A 41 -6.22 -10.34 4.53
N GLN A 42 -5.52 -9.60 3.68
CA GLN A 42 -6.11 -8.69 2.71
C GLN A 42 -7.05 -7.68 3.39
N CYS A 43 -6.60 -7.08 4.51
CA CYS A 43 -7.43 -6.26 5.40
C CYS A 43 -8.22 -5.20 4.62
N ASP A 44 -9.55 -5.28 4.71
CA ASP A 44 -10.53 -4.44 4.00
C ASP A 44 -10.28 -4.29 2.48
N THR A 45 -9.54 -5.24 1.86
CA THR A 45 -9.10 -5.22 0.45
C THR A 45 -8.23 -4.03 0.04
N THR A 46 -7.58 -3.40 1.02
CA THR A 46 -6.74 -2.20 0.83
C THR A 46 -5.28 -2.39 1.29
N VAL A 47 -4.97 -3.55 1.87
CA VAL A 47 -3.63 -3.93 2.29
C VAL A 47 -3.30 -5.33 1.74
N GLY A 48 -2.14 -5.48 1.09
CA GLY A 48 -1.66 -6.77 0.60
C GLY A 48 -2.17 -7.18 -0.78
N PHE A 49 -2.05 -8.47 -1.12
CA PHE A 49 -2.44 -8.94 -2.45
C PHE A 49 -3.97 -8.90 -2.65
N GLY A 50 -4.42 -8.94 -3.90
CA GLY A 50 -5.84 -8.96 -4.24
C GLY A 50 -6.63 -7.71 -3.83
N GLY A 51 -5.92 -6.61 -3.57
CA GLY A 51 -6.49 -5.31 -3.24
C GLY A 51 -6.18 -4.25 -4.29
N SER A 52 -7.03 -3.21 -4.31
CA SER A 52 -6.89 -1.93 -5.02
C SER A 52 -5.92 -1.91 -6.23
N PRO A 53 -6.29 -2.53 -7.37
CA PRO A 53 -5.46 -2.48 -8.57
C PRO A 53 -5.37 -1.05 -9.14
N ASP A 54 -4.29 -0.75 -9.86
CA ASP A 54 -4.14 0.49 -10.62
C ASP A 54 -5.01 0.49 -11.91
N GLU A 55 -4.93 1.56 -12.73
CA GLU A 55 -5.72 1.63 -13.97
C GLU A 55 -5.31 0.60 -15.05
N ASN A 56 -4.12 0.03 -14.94
CA ASN A 56 -3.65 -1.07 -15.78
C ASN A 56 -4.15 -2.44 -15.29
N GLY A 57 -4.69 -2.49 -14.06
CA GLY A 57 -5.18 -3.70 -13.42
C GLY A 57 -4.12 -4.47 -12.63
N GLU A 58 -2.97 -3.85 -12.35
CA GLU A 58 -1.92 -4.44 -11.53
C GLU A 58 -2.10 -4.02 -10.06
N THR A 59 -1.96 -4.98 -9.15
CA THR A 59 -1.88 -4.69 -7.71
C THR A 59 -0.42 -4.47 -7.33
N CYS A 60 -0.10 -3.27 -6.86
CA CYS A 60 1.24 -2.91 -6.35
C CYS A 60 1.16 -2.48 -4.89
N LEU A 61 2.21 -2.77 -4.12
CA LEU A 61 2.24 -2.54 -2.67
C LEU A 61 3.22 -1.43 -2.28
N ASP A 62 2.83 -0.62 -1.30
CA ASP A 62 3.63 0.41 -0.68
C ASP A 62 3.80 0.08 0.80
N SER A 63 5.03 0.10 1.32
CA SER A 63 5.27 -0.12 2.74
C SER A 63 6.50 0.62 3.26
N LEU A 64 6.43 1.07 4.51
CA LEU A 64 7.52 1.72 5.22
C LEU A 64 7.60 1.20 6.65
N VAL A 65 8.81 1.01 7.14
CA VAL A 65 9.09 0.70 8.54
C VAL A 65 10.16 1.63 9.10
N PHE A 66 9.99 2.04 10.36
CA PHE A 66 10.83 2.98 11.08
C PHE A 66 11.17 2.44 12.47
N ASP A 67 12.46 2.52 12.82
CA ASP A 67 13.01 2.17 14.12
C ASP A 67 13.54 3.43 14.81
N ALA A 68 12.88 3.89 15.88
CA ALA A 68 13.22 5.16 16.53
C ALA A 68 14.53 5.12 17.33
N GLU A 69 15.01 3.94 17.73
CA GLU A 69 16.25 3.84 18.52
C GLU A 69 17.48 4.17 17.69
N GLY A 70 17.54 3.67 16.45
CA GLY A 70 18.63 3.93 15.51
C GLY A 70 18.30 4.97 14.44
N MET A 71 17.11 5.58 14.49
CA MET A 71 16.59 6.46 13.44
C MET A 71 16.63 5.81 12.04
N ARG A 72 16.41 4.50 11.97
CA ARG A 72 16.54 3.73 10.73
C ARG A 72 15.19 3.63 10.03
N VAL A 73 15.21 3.76 8.70
CA VAL A 73 14.02 3.68 7.85
C VAL A 73 14.31 2.73 6.70
N GLY A 74 13.34 1.89 6.36
CA GLY A 74 13.32 1.14 5.12
C GLY A 74 11.93 1.21 4.51
N ALA A 75 11.87 1.36 3.20
CA ALA A 75 10.64 1.54 2.48
C ALA A 75 10.70 0.93 1.08
N VAL A 76 9.53 0.53 0.61
CA VAL A 76 9.24 0.15 -0.77
C VAL A 76 8.02 0.92 -1.25
N ALA A 77 8.04 1.34 -2.50
CA ALA A 77 6.86 1.89 -3.16
C ALA A 77 6.69 1.24 -4.53
N ASN A 78 5.45 1.10 -4.98
CA ASN A 78 5.11 0.40 -6.20
C ASN A 78 5.78 -0.98 -6.27
N LEU A 79 5.74 -1.76 -5.19
CA LEU A 79 6.35 -3.09 -5.16
C LEU A 79 5.47 -4.06 -5.95
N HIS A 80 6.04 -4.61 -7.02
CA HIS A 80 5.35 -5.57 -7.86
C HIS A 80 5.60 -7.00 -7.39
N ARG A 81 4.56 -7.84 -7.48
CA ARG A 81 4.67 -9.31 -7.45
C ARG A 81 5.37 -9.90 -6.22
N ILE A 82 5.35 -9.20 -5.08
CA ILE A 82 5.84 -9.71 -3.79
C ILE A 82 4.75 -9.41 -2.75
N ARG A 83 4.32 -10.44 -1.99
CA ARG A 83 3.21 -10.31 -1.03
C ARG A 83 3.58 -9.57 0.25
N ASP A 84 4.80 -9.79 0.74
CA ASP A 84 5.25 -9.33 2.06
C ASP A 84 5.95 -7.96 1.99
N ALA A 85 5.24 -6.90 1.62
CA ALA A 85 5.84 -5.58 1.40
C ALA A 85 6.53 -5.03 2.66
N ALA A 86 5.94 -5.19 3.85
CA ALA A 86 6.53 -4.78 5.11
C ALA A 86 7.86 -5.49 5.41
N ARG A 87 7.96 -6.79 5.07
CA ARG A 87 9.20 -7.55 5.24
C ARG A 87 10.26 -7.13 4.23
N VAL A 88 9.88 -6.80 2.99
CA VAL A 88 10.83 -6.24 2.02
C VAL A 88 11.32 -4.87 2.47
N ALA A 89 10.44 -3.99 2.96
CA ALA A 89 10.82 -2.69 3.53
C ALA A 89 11.81 -2.84 4.70
N TRP A 90 11.58 -3.81 5.59
CA TRP A 90 12.54 -4.14 6.64
C TRP A 90 13.86 -4.71 6.09
N GLY A 91 13.81 -5.46 4.99
CA GLY A 91 14.97 -5.87 4.22
C GLY A 91 15.77 -4.68 3.67
N VAL A 92 15.11 -3.66 3.11
CA VAL A 92 15.77 -2.43 2.63
C VAL A 92 16.54 -1.76 3.78
N MET A 93 15.91 -1.64 4.96
CA MET A 93 16.53 -1.08 6.17
C MET A 93 17.80 -1.82 6.59
N ASN A 94 17.81 -3.16 6.50
CA ASN A 94 18.88 -3.98 7.07
C ASN A 94 19.98 -4.36 6.07
N TYR A 95 19.67 -4.44 4.78
CA TYR A 95 20.56 -4.98 3.75
C TYR A 95 21.03 -3.95 2.72
N THR A 96 20.68 -2.69 2.91
CA THR A 96 21.11 -1.60 2.04
C THR A 96 21.50 -0.36 2.83
N LYS A 97 22.20 0.58 2.19
CA LYS A 97 22.39 1.94 2.70
C LYS A 97 21.32 2.92 2.18
N HIS A 98 20.34 2.42 1.44
CA HIS A 98 19.23 3.22 0.91
C HIS A 98 18.07 3.21 1.89
N THR A 99 17.18 4.20 1.75
CA THR A 99 15.93 4.26 2.53
C THR A 99 14.75 3.72 1.75
N LEU A 100 14.69 3.94 0.44
CA LEU A 100 13.54 3.63 -0.40
C LEU A 100 14.00 2.96 -1.69
N LEU A 101 13.34 1.86 -2.06
CA LEU A 101 13.41 1.25 -3.39
C LEU A 101 12.03 1.24 -4.01
N VAL A 102 11.93 1.37 -5.34
CA VAL A 102 10.63 1.47 -6.01
C VAL A 102 10.50 0.57 -7.23
N GLY A 103 9.26 0.23 -7.58
CA GLY A 103 8.92 -0.44 -8.83
C GLY A 103 9.56 -1.83 -8.95
N GLU A 104 9.84 -2.21 -10.19
CA GLU A 104 10.51 -3.46 -10.52
C GLU A 104 11.87 -3.62 -9.81
N SER A 105 12.58 -2.52 -9.58
CA SER A 105 13.88 -2.57 -8.89
C SER A 105 13.74 -3.03 -7.43
N ALA A 106 12.64 -2.70 -6.76
CA ALA A 106 12.32 -3.21 -5.43
C ALA A 106 12.02 -4.72 -5.47
N THR A 107 11.32 -5.20 -6.50
CA THR A 107 11.06 -6.64 -6.73
C THR A 107 12.37 -7.41 -6.96
N GLN A 108 13.28 -6.88 -7.79
CA GLN A 108 14.59 -7.50 -8.01
C GLN A 108 15.44 -7.55 -6.73
N PHE A 109 15.37 -6.50 -5.90
CA PHE A 109 15.99 -6.52 -4.59
C PHE A 109 15.38 -7.59 -3.68
N ALA A 110 14.05 -7.65 -3.59
CA ALA A 110 13.34 -8.64 -2.78
C ALA A 110 13.76 -10.07 -3.15
N LYS A 111 13.87 -10.37 -4.44
CA LYS A 111 14.34 -11.68 -4.94
C LYS A 111 15.77 -11.99 -4.50
N LYS A 112 16.67 -11.00 -4.52
CA LYS A 112 18.06 -11.18 -4.07
C LYS A 112 18.18 -11.51 -2.59
N ILE A 113 17.24 -11.06 -1.77
CA ILE A 113 17.19 -11.36 -0.33
C ILE A 113 16.26 -12.53 0.01
N GLY A 114 15.78 -13.28 -0.99
CA GLY A 114 15.12 -14.57 -0.81
C GLY A 114 13.59 -14.56 -0.93
N PHE A 115 12.95 -13.44 -1.28
CA PHE A 115 11.51 -13.43 -1.53
C PHE A 115 11.17 -14.07 -2.88
N VAL A 116 9.99 -14.68 -2.96
CA VAL A 116 9.50 -15.33 -4.16
C VAL A 116 8.48 -14.44 -4.86
N GLU A 117 8.66 -14.30 -6.17
CA GLU A 117 7.73 -13.57 -7.02
C GLU A 117 6.40 -14.33 -7.14
N THR A 118 5.29 -13.66 -6.85
CA THR A 118 3.95 -14.23 -6.84
C THR A 118 2.95 -13.24 -7.43
N GLU A 119 1.95 -13.76 -8.14
CA GLU A 119 0.85 -12.95 -8.65
C GLU A 119 0.09 -12.29 -7.50
N LEU A 120 -0.08 -10.97 -7.59
CA LEU A 120 -0.86 -10.19 -6.60
C LEU A 120 -2.30 -9.99 -7.07
N THR A 121 -2.57 -10.08 -8.37
CA THR A 121 -3.90 -9.92 -8.93
C THR A 121 -4.75 -11.19 -8.70
N THR A 122 -6.00 -11.00 -8.28
CA THR A 122 -7.01 -12.06 -8.11
C THR A 122 -8.11 -11.93 -9.15
N ASN A 123 -8.94 -12.98 -9.31
CA ASN A 123 -10.12 -12.90 -10.18
C ASN A 123 -11.08 -11.78 -9.77
N GLU A 124 -11.14 -11.46 -8.47
CA GLU A 124 -11.94 -10.36 -7.95
C GLU A 124 -11.42 -9.00 -8.43
N THR A 125 -10.10 -8.74 -8.29
CA THR A 125 -9.50 -7.49 -8.79
C THR A 125 -9.64 -7.33 -10.31
N LYS A 126 -9.62 -8.44 -11.08
CA LYS A 126 -9.89 -8.41 -12.52
C LYS A 126 -11.33 -7.99 -12.83
N SER A 127 -12.30 -8.55 -12.10
CA SER A 127 -13.71 -8.16 -12.21
C SER A 127 -13.96 -6.69 -11.86
N TRP A 128 -13.24 -6.15 -10.87
CA TRP A 128 -13.30 -4.72 -10.55
C TRP A 128 -12.82 -3.84 -11.71
N ILE A 129 -11.73 -4.21 -12.37
CA ILE A 129 -11.19 -3.48 -13.53
C ILE A 129 -12.15 -3.55 -14.73
N GLU A 130 -12.73 -4.70 -15.00
CA GLU A 130 -13.75 -4.86 -16.05
C GLU A 130 -14.97 -3.97 -15.78
N THR A 131 -15.48 -4.02 -14.54
CA THR A 131 -16.60 -3.17 -14.10
C THR A 131 -16.27 -1.69 -14.23
N TRP A 132 -15.09 -1.28 -13.77
CA TRP A 132 -14.63 0.11 -13.82
C TRP A 132 -14.48 0.63 -15.26
N LYS A 133 -13.93 -0.19 -16.17
CA LYS A 133 -13.85 0.13 -17.60
C LYS A 133 -15.24 0.28 -18.24
N ASN A 134 -16.18 -0.60 -17.89
CA ASN A 134 -17.58 -0.50 -18.34
C ASN A 134 -18.28 0.76 -17.81
N GLN A 135 -17.85 1.27 -16.66
CA GLN A 135 -18.30 2.54 -16.08
C GLN A 135 -17.51 3.76 -16.57
N LYS A 136 -16.87 3.65 -17.75
CA LYS A 136 -16.07 4.73 -18.36
C LYS A 136 -14.95 5.23 -17.45
N CYS A 137 -14.32 4.30 -16.74
CA CYS A 137 -13.17 4.56 -15.87
C CYS A 137 -13.48 5.55 -14.74
N GLN A 138 -14.65 5.41 -14.10
CA GLN A 138 -15.08 6.26 -12.99
C GLN A 138 -15.11 5.49 -11.66
N PRO A 139 -14.59 6.05 -10.55
CA PRO A 139 -13.81 7.29 -10.48
C PRO A 139 -12.38 7.10 -11.02
N ASN A 140 -11.68 8.19 -11.36
CA ASN A 140 -10.24 8.18 -11.67
C ASN A 140 -9.55 9.43 -11.08
N PHE A 141 -8.22 9.48 -11.20
CA PHE A 141 -7.37 10.52 -10.62
C PHE A 141 -6.81 11.51 -11.65
N TRP A 142 -7.27 11.44 -12.90
CA TRP A 142 -6.81 12.33 -13.97
C TRP A 142 -7.54 13.68 -13.92
N LYS A 143 -6.81 14.76 -14.19
CA LYS A 143 -7.35 16.13 -14.28
C LYS A 143 -6.65 16.91 -15.38
N ASN A 144 -7.36 17.86 -15.99
CA ASN A 144 -6.81 18.74 -17.04
C ASN A 144 -6.22 17.98 -18.25
N VAL A 145 -6.89 16.90 -18.65
CA VAL A 145 -6.50 16.07 -19.79
C VAL A 145 -7.65 15.93 -20.80
N SER A 146 -7.32 15.48 -22.00
CA SER A 146 -8.25 15.11 -23.05
C SER A 146 -8.05 13.64 -23.42
N PRO A 147 -9.14 12.85 -23.63
CA PRO A 147 -10.55 13.23 -23.49
C PRO A 147 -10.93 13.54 -22.03
N ASP A 148 -12.11 14.16 -21.82
CA ASP A 148 -12.56 14.60 -20.49
C ASP A 148 -12.60 13.40 -19.50
N PRO A 149 -11.76 13.42 -18.45
CA PRO A 149 -11.64 12.29 -17.53
C PRO A 149 -12.91 12.07 -16.69
N SER A 150 -13.86 12.99 -16.64
CA SER A 150 -15.11 12.80 -15.90
C SER A 150 -16.14 11.89 -16.59
N GLY A 151 -15.92 11.59 -17.88
CA GLY A 151 -16.89 10.84 -18.69
C GLY A 151 -16.28 9.89 -19.71
N SER A 152 -14.96 9.72 -19.71
CA SER A 152 -14.27 8.85 -20.66
C SER A 152 -13.03 8.22 -20.04
N CYS A 153 -12.66 7.04 -20.55
CA CYS A 153 -11.38 6.41 -20.28
C CYS A 153 -10.28 7.05 -21.12
N GLY A 154 -9.02 6.83 -20.72
CA GLY A 154 -7.85 7.20 -21.50
C GLY A 154 -7.67 6.37 -22.80
N PRO A 155 -6.52 6.50 -23.48
CA PRO A 155 -5.33 7.23 -23.03
C PRO A 155 -5.56 8.74 -23.01
N TYR A 156 -5.09 9.36 -21.94
CA TYR A 156 -5.21 10.79 -21.74
C TYR A 156 -3.99 11.54 -22.26
N LYS A 157 -4.20 12.76 -22.75
CA LYS A 157 -3.12 13.70 -23.09
C LYS A 157 -3.35 15.03 -22.39
N PRO A 158 -2.28 15.75 -21.98
CA PRO A 158 -2.42 17.08 -21.39
C PRO A 158 -3.26 17.99 -22.28
N SER A 159 -4.26 18.64 -21.71
CA SER A 159 -5.02 19.68 -22.41
C SER A 159 -4.21 20.96 -22.44
N GLN A 160 -4.14 21.63 -23.60
CA GLN A 160 -3.52 22.97 -23.69
C GLN A 160 -4.36 24.06 -23.02
N VAL A 161 -5.61 23.75 -22.68
CA VAL A 161 -6.52 24.68 -22.00
C VAL A 161 -6.54 24.33 -20.51
N PHE A 162 -5.81 25.09 -19.70
CA PHE A 162 -5.99 25.09 -18.25
C PHE A 162 -7.34 25.74 -17.93
N SER A 163 -8.39 24.94 -17.89
CA SER A 163 -9.69 25.38 -17.39
C SER A 163 -9.54 25.75 -15.92
N SER A 164 -9.57 27.05 -15.60
CA SER A 164 -9.52 27.60 -14.25
C SER A 164 -10.83 27.42 -13.47
N ASN A 165 -11.72 26.51 -13.90
CA ASN A 165 -12.98 26.25 -13.22
C ASN A 165 -12.70 25.59 -11.86
N ARG A 166 -12.55 26.43 -10.83
CA ARG A 166 -12.47 26.09 -9.40
C ARG A 166 -13.75 25.49 -8.83
N ASN A 167 -14.76 25.22 -9.66
CA ASN A 167 -16.08 24.81 -9.18
C ASN A 167 -16.31 23.33 -9.51
N ARG A 168 -16.28 22.53 -8.43
CA ARG A 168 -16.45 21.08 -8.34
C ARG A 168 -15.18 20.28 -8.60
N GLU A 169 -14.18 20.45 -7.73
CA GLU A 169 -13.44 19.28 -7.26
C GLU A 169 -14.49 18.37 -6.61
N ALA A 170 -15.01 17.40 -7.35
CA ALA A 170 -15.62 16.24 -6.72
C ALA A 170 -14.47 15.55 -5.99
N GLY A 171 -14.20 15.99 -4.76
CA GLY A 171 -13.15 15.44 -3.93
C GLY A 171 -13.34 13.93 -3.90
N TYR A 172 -12.27 13.20 -4.21
CA TYR A 172 -12.25 11.75 -4.05
C TYR A 172 -12.63 11.46 -2.61
N ARG A 173 -13.78 10.81 -2.41
CA ARG A 173 -14.21 10.41 -1.07
C ARG A 173 -13.33 9.26 -0.65
N VAL A 174 -12.49 9.51 0.36
CA VAL A 174 -11.82 8.46 1.11
C VAL A 174 -12.92 7.70 1.83
N GLU A 175 -13.20 6.50 1.36
CA GLU A 175 -14.18 5.58 1.93
C GLU A 175 -13.42 4.40 2.53
N LYS A 176 -14.00 3.72 3.51
CA LYS A 176 -13.38 2.58 4.22
C LYS A 176 -12.87 1.47 3.28
N THR A 177 -13.40 1.38 2.07
CA THR A 177 -13.00 0.37 1.08
C THR A 177 -12.09 0.93 -0.02
N ASN A 178 -11.71 2.21 0.09
CA ASN A 178 -11.07 2.97 -0.97
C ASN A 178 -10.04 3.94 -0.36
N HIS A 179 -8.77 3.53 -0.37
CA HIS A 179 -7.60 4.21 0.23
C HIS A 179 -7.32 3.90 1.71
N ASP A 180 -7.89 2.84 2.27
CA ASP A 180 -7.49 2.38 3.60
C ASP A 180 -6.06 1.81 3.60
N THR A 181 -5.44 1.87 4.76
CA THR A 181 -4.01 1.60 4.97
C THR A 181 -3.86 1.09 6.39
N ILE A 182 -3.06 0.06 6.61
CA ILE A 182 -2.64 -0.28 7.97
C ILE A 182 -1.46 0.63 8.34
N GLY A 183 -1.66 1.49 9.33
CA GLY A 183 -0.61 2.18 10.05
C GLY A 183 -0.51 1.58 11.44
N MET A 184 0.70 1.33 11.92
CA MET A 184 0.94 0.70 13.21
C MET A 184 2.08 1.38 13.95
N VAL A 185 1.90 1.59 15.26
CA VAL A 185 2.93 2.03 16.20
C VAL A 185 3.06 0.99 17.29
N VAL A 186 4.28 0.51 17.51
CA VAL A 186 4.63 -0.48 18.52
C VAL A 186 5.60 0.16 19.50
N MET A 187 5.25 0.20 20.78
CA MET A 187 6.09 0.67 21.87
C MET A 187 6.47 -0.48 22.80
N ASP A 188 7.77 -0.67 23.05
CA ASP A 188 8.30 -1.67 23.95
C ASP A 188 8.30 -1.22 25.43
N LEU A 189 8.73 -2.12 26.32
CA LEU A 189 8.79 -1.87 27.77
C LEU A 189 9.83 -0.80 28.16
N ASN A 190 10.78 -0.49 27.28
CA ASN A 190 11.79 0.55 27.49
C ASN A 190 11.33 1.91 26.95
N GLN A 191 10.04 2.04 26.59
CA GLN A 191 9.45 3.24 26.00
C GLN A 191 10.09 3.66 24.67
N LYS A 192 10.75 2.71 23.98
CA LYS A 192 11.19 2.90 22.59
C LYS A 192 10.08 2.45 21.67
N PHE A 193 9.98 3.09 20.51
CA PHE A 193 8.92 2.79 19.57
C PHE A 193 9.44 2.53 18.16
N SER A 194 8.64 1.78 17.42
CA SER A 194 8.77 1.55 15.99
C SER A 194 7.43 1.86 15.35
N ALA A 195 7.45 2.39 14.14
CA ALA A 195 6.23 2.73 13.41
C ALA A 195 6.35 2.27 11.97
N GLY A 196 5.23 1.95 11.35
CA GLY A 196 5.23 1.52 9.97
C GLY A 196 3.84 1.50 9.36
N THR A 197 3.83 1.28 8.05
CA THR A 197 2.61 1.28 7.26
C THR A 197 2.70 0.29 6.11
N SER A 198 1.56 -0.21 5.65
CA SER A 198 1.43 -0.99 4.42
C SER A 198 0.09 -0.71 3.74
N SER A 199 0.10 -0.57 2.41
CA SER A 199 -1.09 -0.27 1.61
C SER A 199 -0.95 -0.73 0.16
N ASN A 200 -2.09 -0.94 -0.50
CA ASN A 200 -2.19 -0.96 -1.95
C ASN A 200 -2.25 0.44 -2.57
N GLY A 201 -2.44 1.49 -1.77
CA GLY A 201 -2.82 2.82 -2.22
C GLY A 201 -4.26 2.89 -2.71
N ALA A 202 -4.58 3.94 -3.48
CA ALA A 202 -5.92 4.17 -3.99
C ALA A 202 -6.28 3.18 -5.11
N ARG A 203 -7.53 2.68 -5.11
CA ARG A 203 -8.04 1.83 -6.20
C ARG A 203 -8.18 2.64 -7.49
N PHE A 204 -7.72 2.09 -8.60
CA PHE A 204 -7.64 2.70 -9.93
C PHE A 204 -6.73 3.94 -9.98
N LYS A 205 -5.71 3.98 -9.11
CA LYS A 205 -4.66 5.01 -9.13
C LYS A 205 -3.94 5.04 -10.47
N VAL A 206 -3.34 6.19 -10.77
CA VAL A 206 -2.41 6.31 -11.89
C VAL A 206 -1.18 5.41 -11.60
N PRO A 207 -0.76 4.57 -12.56
CA PRO A 207 0.45 3.76 -12.45
C PRO A 207 1.67 4.67 -12.27
N HIS A 208 2.60 4.28 -11.41
CA HIS A 208 3.80 5.06 -11.07
C HIS A 208 5.06 4.19 -11.05
#